data_AF-A0A5R9IJX4-F1
#
_entry.id   AF-A0A5R9IJX4-F1
#
_cell.length_a   1.000
_cell.length_b   1.000
_cell.length_c   1.000
_cell.angle_alpha   90.00
_cell.angle_beta   90.00
_cell.angle_gamma   90.00
#
_symmetry.space_group_name_H-M   'P 1'
#
loop_
_entity.id
_entity.type
_entity.pdbx_description
1 polymer ?
#
loop_
_entity_poly.entity_id
_entity_poly.type
_entity_poly.pdbx_seq_one_letter_code
_entity_poly.pdbx_strand_id
1 'polypeptide(L)'
;MKFKQLILSFSSALFLLCFSFSSVAEEYSNEWRIYFDGKASEDGSYTLTFREKGGEPLTAVIKIDKGTRENQAARITRRQLDGEVKGYDVDKEDGEEVQFRNRMRGEEFSLEIDDSNLKGLDVKLRKKRF
;
A
#
# COMPACT_ATOMS: atom_id res chain seq x y z
N MET A 1 -48.15 36.82 -29.88
CA MET A 1 -48.67 35.44 -29.68
C MET A 1 -48.65 34.74 -31.04
N LYS A 2 -47.99 33.61 -31.34
CA LYS A 2 -47.32 32.54 -30.58
C LYS A 2 -46.12 32.07 -31.41
N PHE A 3 -44.96 31.83 -30.81
CA PHE A 3 -43.81 31.20 -31.46
C PHE A 3 -43.99 29.68 -31.41
N LYS A 4 -43.96 29.00 -32.55
CA LYS A 4 -43.88 27.53 -32.62
C LYS A 4 -42.41 27.13 -32.41
N GLN A 5 -42.11 26.38 -31.36
CA GLN A 5 -40.84 25.68 -31.25
C GLN A 5 -41.04 24.22 -31.67
N LEU A 6 -40.23 23.83 -32.65
CA LEU A 6 -40.13 22.52 -33.26
C LEU A 6 -39.32 21.62 -32.31
N ILE A 7 -39.91 20.51 -31.88
CA ILE A 7 -39.24 19.51 -31.05
C ILE A 7 -38.30 18.71 -31.96
N LEU A 8 -36.99 18.86 -31.78
CA LEU A 8 -35.99 17.92 -32.28
C LEU A 8 -35.66 16.92 -31.17
N SER A 9 -36.06 15.68 -31.37
CA SER A 9 -35.74 14.53 -30.52
C SER A 9 -34.27 14.15 -30.73
N PHE A 10 -33.40 14.41 -29.76
CA PHE A 10 -32.06 13.82 -29.71
C PHE A 10 -32.11 12.57 -28.83
N SER A 11 -32.12 11.40 -29.46
CA SER A 11 -31.96 10.11 -28.78
C SER A 11 -30.46 9.92 -28.52
N SER A 12 -29.98 10.31 -27.33
CA SER A 12 -28.60 10.04 -26.94
C SER A 12 -28.45 8.58 -26.53
N ALA A 13 -27.70 7.82 -27.33
CA ALA A 13 -27.25 6.49 -27.03
C ALA A 13 -26.36 6.49 -25.77
N LEU A 14 -26.80 5.79 -24.73
CA LEU A 14 -26.07 5.59 -23.50
C LEU A 14 -25.04 4.46 -23.72
N PHE A 15 -23.80 4.84 -24.01
CA PHE A 15 -22.68 3.91 -24.11
C PHE A 15 -22.15 3.64 -22.69
N LEU A 16 -22.68 2.60 -22.02
CA LEU A 16 -22.13 2.12 -20.75
C LEU A 16 -20.78 1.45 -21.03
N LEU A 17 -19.68 2.20 -20.84
CA LEU A 17 -18.36 1.61 -20.67
C LEU A 17 -18.34 0.91 -19.31
N CYS A 18 -18.61 -0.40 -19.30
CA CYS A 18 -18.26 -1.23 -18.15
C CYS A 18 -16.73 -1.33 -18.09
N PHE A 19 -16.09 -0.40 -17.37
CA PHE A 19 -14.74 -0.63 -16.88
C PHE A 19 -14.84 -1.79 -15.88
N SER A 20 -14.51 -2.99 -16.34
CA SER A 20 -14.23 -4.10 -15.44
C SER A 20 -13.00 -3.71 -14.62
N PHE A 21 -13.23 -3.21 -13.41
CA PHE A 21 -12.18 -3.17 -12.40
C PHE A 21 -11.80 -4.64 -12.14
N SER A 22 -10.67 -5.07 -12.70
CA SER A 22 -10.03 -6.28 -12.22
C SER A 22 -9.68 -6.03 -10.76
N SER A 23 -10.47 -6.59 -9.84
CA SER A 23 -10.07 -6.70 -8.45
C SER A 23 -8.83 -7.58 -8.42
N VAL A 24 -7.65 -6.98 -8.30
CA VAL A 24 -6.47 -7.72 -7.86
C VAL A 24 -6.88 -8.35 -6.55
N ALA A 25 -6.90 -9.69 -6.49
CA ALA A 25 -7.29 -10.38 -5.28
C ALA A 25 -6.27 -10.01 -4.20
N GLU A 26 -6.70 -9.22 -3.21
CA GLU A 26 -5.85 -8.87 -2.09
C GLU A 26 -5.46 -10.14 -1.35
N GLU A 27 -4.17 -10.36 -1.23
CA GLU A 27 -3.66 -11.44 -0.42
C GLU A 27 -3.68 -11.00 1.04
N TYR A 28 -4.40 -11.75 1.88
CA TYR A 28 -4.44 -11.52 3.33
C TYR A 28 -3.49 -12.50 4.06
N SER A 29 -2.89 -12.05 5.16
CA SER A 29 -2.03 -12.85 6.04
C SER A 29 -2.11 -12.36 7.48
N ASN A 30 -1.77 -13.23 8.42
CA ASN A 30 -1.54 -12.87 9.83
C ASN A 30 -0.15 -12.23 10.05
N GLU A 31 0.79 -12.50 9.15
CA GLU A 31 2.16 -12.01 9.23
C GLU A 31 2.71 -11.71 7.83
N TRP A 32 3.32 -10.54 7.71
CA TRP A 32 4.07 -10.08 6.57
C TRP A 32 5.47 -9.68 6.99
N ARG A 33 6.40 -9.80 6.06
CA ARG A 33 7.77 -9.31 6.22
C ARG A 33 8.09 -8.33 5.10
N ILE A 34 8.70 -7.21 5.46
CA ILE A 34 9.18 -6.17 4.55
C ILE A 34 10.71 -6.27 4.51
N TYR A 35 11.29 -6.39 3.32
CA TYR A 35 12.73 -6.53 3.09
C TYR A 35 13.21 -5.37 2.24
N PHE A 36 14.46 -4.99 2.48
CA PHE A 36 15.14 -3.95 1.73
C PHE A 36 16.34 -4.55 1.02
N ASP A 37 16.63 -4.09 -0.19
CA ASP A 37 17.74 -4.59 -1.00
C ASP A 37 18.38 -3.42 -1.75
N GLY A 38 19.67 -3.20 -1.51
CA GLY A 38 20.44 -2.13 -2.14
C GLY A 38 20.58 -0.86 -1.29
N LYS A 39 20.69 0.28 -1.96
CA LYS A 39 21.00 1.56 -1.33
C LYS A 39 20.37 2.70 -2.08
N ALA A 40 19.64 3.55 -1.37
CA ALA A 40 18.97 4.71 -1.95
C ALA A 40 19.98 5.59 -2.71
N SER A 41 19.77 5.78 -4.00
CA SER A 41 20.65 6.60 -4.85
C SER A 41 20.37 8.09 -4.73
N GLU A 42 19.16 8.43 -4.29
CA GLU A 42 18.63 9.78 -4.06
C GLU A 42 17.60 9.77 -2.93
N ASP A 43 17.18 10.97 -2.50
CA ASP A 43 16.09 11.09 -1.53
C ASP A 43 14.79 10.65 -2.20
N GLY A 44 13.97 9.89 -1.48
CA GLY A 44 12.74 9.36 -2.03
C GLY A 44 11.79 8.86 -0.95
N SER A 45 10.76 8.14 -1.39
CA SER A 45 9.79 7.54 -0.50
C SER A 45 9.11 6.35 -1.15
N TYR A 46 8.60 5.46 -0.31
CA TYR A 46 7.63 4.45 -0.75
C TYR A 46 6.37 4.57 0.09
N THR A 47 5.26 4.10 -0.48
CA THR A 47 3.96 4.05 0.18
C THR A 47 3.70 2.62 0.64
N LEU A 48 3.27 2.45 1.89
CA LEU A 48 2.75 1.20 2.42
C LEU A 48 1.25 1.36 2.64
N THR A 49 0.45 0.54 1.97
CA THR A 49 -0.99 0.44 2.23
C THR A 49 -1.25 -0.82 3.03
N PHE A 50 -1.86 -0.65 4.20
CA PHE A 50 -2.33 -1.69 5.09
C PHE A 50 -3.85 -1.76 5.00
N ARG A 51 -4.42 -2.97 4.90
CA ARG A 51 -5.87 -3.15 4.97
C ARG A 51 -6.24 -4.40 5.74
N GLU A 52 -7.04 -4.24 6.79
CA GLU A 52 -7.70 -5.36 7.46
C GLU A 52 -8.74 -5.99 6.55
N LYS A 53 -8.93 -7.29 6.64
CA LYS A 53 -9.97 -7.99 5.87
C LYS A 53 -11.36 -7.42 6.17
N GLY A 54 -11.95 -6.74 5.19
CA GLY A 54 -13.25 -6.06 5.31
C GLY A 54 -13.19 -4.66 5.95
N GLY A 55 -12.00 -4.14 6.23
CA GLY A 55 -11.78 -2.78 6.74
C GLY A 55 -11.36 -1.78 5.65
N GLU A 56 -11.29 -0.51 6.05
CA GLU A 56 -10.77 0.56 5.19
C GLU A 56 -9.23 0.55 5.12
N PRO A 57 -8.62 0.90 3.98
CA PRO A 57 -7.17 0.97 3.87
C PRO A 57 -6.60 2.14 4.69
N LEU A 58 -5.49 1.87 5.37
CA LEU A 58 -4.61 2.87 5.96
C LEU A 58 -3.33 2.97 5.13
N THR A 59 -2.94 4.19 4.78
CA THR A 59 -1.76 4.44 3.94
C THR A 59 -0.72 5.25 4.71
N ALA A 60 0.52 4.75 4.74
CA ALA A 60 1.67 5.43 5.32
C ALA A 60 2.71 5.74 4.23
N VAL A 61 3.24 6.96 4.22
CA VAL A 61 4.33 7.36 3.33
C VAL A 61 5.64 7.34 4.12
N ILE A 62 6.57 6.48 3.71
CA ILE A 62 7.85 6.27 4.38
C ILE A 62 8.94 7.02 3.63
N LYS A 63 9.57 7.98 4.30
CA LYS A 63 10.64 8.81 3.70
C LYS A 63 12.00 8.16 3.89
N ILE A 64 12.79 8.12 2.83
CA ILE A 64 14.13 7.53 2.81
C ILE A 64 15.12 8.53 2.22
N ASP A 65 16.12 8.90 3.02
CA ASP A 65 17.18 9.80 2.58
C ASP A 65 18.20 9.08 1.68
N LYS A 66 18.85 9.82 0.79
CA LYS A 66 19.94 9.34 -0.06
C LYS A 66 21.02 8.64 0.76
N GLY A 67 21.49 7.52 0.24
CA GLY A 67 22.56 6.73 0.85
C GLY A 67 22.09 5.79 1.96
N THR A 68 20.80 5.82 2.32
CA THR A 68 20.19 4.84 3.23
C THR A 68 20.38 3.43 2.67
N ARG A 69 20.96 2.58 3.51
CA ARG A 69 21.14 1.13 3.27
C ARG A 69 20.04 0.33 3.95
N GLU A 70 19.97 -0.94 3.61
CA GLU A 70 18.92 -1.89 3.95
C GLU A 70 18.58 -1.90 5.46
N ASN A 71 19.59 -2.07 6.33
CA ASN A 71 19.38 -2.08 7.79
C ASN A 71 18.88 -0.73 8.34
N GLN A 72 19.33 0.37 7.75
CA GLN A 72 18.85 1.70 8.13
C GLN A 72 17.41 1.92 7.66
N ALA A 73 17.07 1.46 6.46
CA ALA A 73 15.71 1.51 5.92
C ALA A 73 14.73 0.75 6.84
N ALA A 74 15.06 -0.48 7.24
CA ALA A 74 14.24 -1.25 8.19
C ALA A 74 13.99 -0.51 9.52
N ARG A 75 15.01 0.19 10.05
CA ARG A 75 14.86 1.00 11.27
C ARG A 75 13.96 2.22 11.07
N ILE A 76 14.08 2.90 9.93
CA ILE A 76 13.26 4.06 9.58
C ILE A 76 11.80 3.63 9.45
N THR A 77 11.54 2.60 8.65
CA THR A 77 10.22 2.02 8.44
C THR A 77 9.54 1.65 9.75
N ARG A 78 10.21 0.84 10.60
CA ARG A 78 9.67 0.47 11.92
C ARG A 78 9.30 1.71 12.73
N ARG A 79 10.17 2.72 12.75
CA ARG A 79 9.97 3.94 13.55
C ARG A 79 8.84 4.81 13.02
N GLN A 80 8.64 4.88 11.70
CA GLN A 80 7.58 5.67 11.09
C GLN A 80 6.21 4.97 11.11
N LEU A 81 6.18 3.64 11.23
CA LEU A 81 4.94 2.87 11.41
C LEU A 81 4.57 2.65 12.88
N ASP A 82 5.49 2.94 13.81
CA ASP A 82 5.31 2.76 15.26
C ASP A 82 4.11 3.59 15.74
N GLY A 83 3.03 2.91 16.14
CA GLY A 83 1.81 3.54 16.64
C GLY A 83 0.77 3.97 15.59
N GLU A 84 1.07 3.86 14.29
CA GLU A 84 0.10 4.16 13.21
C GLU A 84 -1.02 3.12 13.13
N VAL A 85 -0.69 1.85 13.37
CA VAL A 85 -1.62 0.72 13.18
C VAL A 85 -1.93 0.05 14.52
N LYS A 86 -3.05 0.44 15.13
CA LYS A 86 -3.47 -0.09 16.44
C LYS A 86 -3.89 -1.56 16.31
N GLY A 87 -3.44 -2.41 17.24
CA GLY A 87 -3.81 -3.83 17.28
C GLY A 87 -2.85 -4.76 16.53
N TYR A 88 -1.83 -4.19 15.87
CA TYR A 88 -0.81 -4.92 15.13
C TYR A 88 0.57 -4.57 15.70
N ASP A 89 1.50 -5.51 15.58
CA ASP A 89 2.89 -5.34 15.98
C ASP A 89 3.75 -5.07 14.74
N VAL A 90 4.52 -3.98 14.80
CA VAL A 90 5.54 -3.64 13.81
C VAL A 90 6.89 -3.71 14.49
N ASP A 91 7.55 -4.85 14.33
CA ASP A 91 8.82 -5.15 14.97
C ASP A 91 9.94 -5.21 13.94
N LYS A 92 11.13 -4.77 14.34
CA LYS A 92 12.33 -4.97 13.54
C LYS A 92 12.99 -6.27 14.02
N GLU A 93 13.10 -7.27 13.15
CA GLU A 93 13.94 -8.43 13.44
C GLU A 93 15.43 -8.07 13.29
N ASP A 94 16.31 -8.92 13.80
CA ASP A 94 17.76 -8.80 13.76
C ASP A 94 18.30 -8.78 12.33
N GLY A 95 18.24 -7.62 11.67
CA GLY A 95 18.77 -7.44 10.32
C GLY A 95 18.13 -6.29 9.55
N GLU A 96 17.74 -6.61 8.31
CA GLU A 96 17.26 -5.72 7.25
C GLU A 96 15.76 -5.92 6.96
N GLU A 97 15.03 -6.44 7.95
CA GLU A 97 13.64 -6.83 7.81
C GLU A 97 12.75 -6.18 8.86
N VAL A 98 11.52 -5.86 8.46
CA VAL A 98 10.44 -5.47 9.37
C VAL A 98 9.38 -6.55 9.37
N GLN A 99 9.11 -7.11 10.55
CA GLN A 99 7.97 -7.99 10.79
C GLN A 99 6.73 -7.13 11.07
N PHE A 100 5.69 -7.38 10.30
CA PHE A 100 4.36 -6.83 10.56
C PHE A 100 3.43 -8.00 10.86
N ARG A 101 2.86 -8.04 12.06
CA ARG A 101 2.05 -9.18 12.52
C ARG A 101 0.79 -8.70 13.23
N ASN A 102 -0.31 -9.41 13.08
CA ASN A 102 -1.47 -9.21 13.93
C ASN A 102 -1.20 -9.70 15.36
N ARG A 103 -1.89 -9.13 16.35
CA ARG A 103 -1.92 -9.70 17.71
C ARG A 103 -2.89 -10.89 17.74
N MET A 104 -2.88 -11.70 18.81
CA MET A 104 -3.68 -12.94 18.96
C MET A 104 -5.18 -12.88 18.56
N ARG A 105 -5.79 -11.69 18.44
CA ARG A 105 -7.19 -11.49 18.02
C ARG A 105 -7.35 -10.52 16.85
N GLY A 106 -6.27 -10.12 16.18
CA GLY A 106 -6.34 -9.22 15.05
C GLY A 106 -6.79 -9.95 13.79
N GLU A 107 -7.53 -9.27 12.92
CA GLU A 107 -7.93 -9.81 11.63
C GLU A 107 -6.72 -10.00 10.71
N GLU A 108 -6.84 -10.92 9.75
CA GLU A 108 -5.87 -11.00 8.65
C GLU A 108 -5.84 -9.67 7.89
N PHE A 109 -4.69 -9.32 7.35
CA PHE A 109 -4.51 -8.06 6.66
C PHE A 109 -3.67 -8.23 5.38
N SER A 110 -3.90 -7.35 4.42
CA SER A 110 -3.08 -7.20 3.22
C SER A 110 -2.08 -6.06 3.43
N LEU A 111 -0.92 -6.20 2.78
CA LEU A 111 0.04 -5.12 2.62
C LEU A 111 0.32 -4.93 1.14
N GLU A 112 0.39 -3.67 0.72
CA GLU A 112 0.81 -3.28 -0.62
C GLU A 112 1.92 -2.23 -0.52
N ILE A 113 2.90 -2.34 -1.43
CA ILE A 113 4.01 -1.40 -1.55
C ILE A 113 3.91 -0.70 -2.90
N ASP A 114 4.05 0.61 -2.88
CA ASP A 114 4.39 1.41 -4.06
C ASP A 114 5.72 2.13 -3.80
N ASP A 115 6.80 1.62 -4.38
CA ASP A 115 8.15 2.16 -4.30
C ASP A 115 8.57 2.90 -5.58
N SER A 116 7.61 3.29 -6.43
CA SER A 116 7.88 3.99 -7.69
C SER A 116 8.72 5.27 -7.53
N ASN A 117 8.63 5.91 -6.37
CA ASN A 117 9.36 7.13 -5.98
C ASN A 117 10.63 6.86 -5.15
N LEU A 118 11.08 5.62 -5.07
CA LEU A 118 12.32 5.22 -4.41
C LEU A 118 13.28 4.61 -5.43
N LYS A 119 14.50 5.15 -5.51
CA LYS A 119 15.51 4.69 -6.49
C LYS A 119 16.72 4.09 -5.80
N GLY A 120 17.19 2.96 -6.33
CA GLY A 120 18.40 2.25 -5.87
C GLY A 120 18.22 1.38 -4.62
N LEU A 121 17.08 1.49 -3.94
CA LEU A 121 16.68 0.64 -2.82
C LEU A 121 15.32 0.03 -3.14
N ASP A 122 15.25 -1.30 -3.26
CA ASP A 122 14.00 -2.00 -3.51
C ASP A 122 13.29 -2.31 -2.19
N VAL A 123 11.95 -2.29 -2.20
CA VAL A 123 11.13 -2.70 -1.05
C VAL A 123 10.27 -3.90 -1.43
N LYS A 124 10.49 -5.03 -0.75
CA LYS A 124 9.88 -6.31 -1.11
C LYS A 124 9.00 -6.83 0.03
N LEU A 125 7.88 -7.47 -0.33
CA LEU A 125 7.01 -8.16 0.63
C LEU A 125 7.17 -9.66 0.52
N ARG A 126 7.22 -10.34 1.69
CA ARG A 126 7.09 -11.79 1.79
C ARG A 126 5.98 -12.13 2.78
N LYS A 127 5.02 -12.92 2.31
CA LYS A 127 4.05 -13.57 3.19
C LYS A 127 4.72 -14.71 3.95
N LYS A 128 4.50 -14.80 5.26
CA LYS A 128 4.87 -15.99 6.00
C LYS A 128 3.81 -17.07 5.78
N ARG A 129 4.20 -18.17 5.15
CA ARG A 129 3.39 -19.39 5.08
C ARG A 129 3.69 -20.22 6.32
N PHE A 130 2.65 -20.62 7.05
CA PHE A 130 2.75 -21.60 8.13
C PHE A 130 2.71 -23.01 7.57
#